data_AF-A0A6G1HC89-F1
#
_entry.id   AF-A0A6G1HC89-F1
#
_cell.length_a   1.000
_cell.length_b   1.000
_cell.length_c   1.000
_cell.angle_alpha   90.00
_cell.angle_beta   90.00
_cell.angle_gamma   90.00
#
_symmetry.space_group_name_H-M   'P 1'
#
loop_
_entity.id
_entity.type
_entity.pdbx_description
1 polymer ?
#
loop_
_entity_poly.entity_id
_entity_poly.type
_entity_poly.pdbx_seq_one_letter_code
_entity_poly.pdbx_strand_id
1 'polypeptide(L)'
;MGSNDTSPTIRKLLPWGWTIAPLESNNATCPTVPEVLGTFAVVNAVVSVFALIFGHRKVIKFITCKHWGDKGSKAWVWTWIFPLGLQLAANAIIALIIKKTPGYTSDFHVWELMLFLVARPRLSWIVLTFVGTMKFRSKEQRQAAEYRLVGNTSKVSQRTGPTPYNPSGSTLAVPSSTYGTADPNYAYQYPYNDPESTAYTSGYSSNANSQQNLVEPIHFTSDEPEQVDQPYHSTFMSQLIAELFLQFVALYIMGYTAHFAAGHGYYKLGKEYYSLPQAAHMMYAGALYYLVGGSLSLSIVFLSLMAVWRRGLSELRATARYGAGYYSGIAACILLLMTTWMASWIFWAGFVKLAGHLYCPPSLYNQAIIWIVFSLPGIFMGGAT
;
A
#
# COMPACT_ATOMS: atom_id res chain seq x y z
N MET A 1 49.70 3.56 2.79
CA MET A 1 48.78 3.34 1.63
C MET A 1 48.31 4.72 1.19
N GLY A 2 48.88 5.19 0.08
CA GLY A 2 48.86 6.60 -0.32
C GLY A 2 47.50 7.08 -0.82
N SER A 3 47.02 8.17 -0.23
CA SER A 3 45.90 8.99 -0.65
C SER A 3 46.27 9.84 -1.88
N ASN A 4 46.65 9.20 -3.00
CA ASN A 4 46.90 9.89 -4.25
C ASN A 4 45.57 10.10 -5.02
N ASP A 5 45.02 11.31 -4.89
CA ASP A 5 44.33 12.05 -5.96
C ASP A 5 43.21 11.34 -6.78
N THR A 6 42.38 10.53 -6.13
CA THR A 6 41.18 9.92 -6.77
C THR A 6 39.95 10.84 -6.80
N SER A 7 39.99 11.95 -6.05
CA SER A 7 38.88 12.90 -5.92
C SER A 7 38.40 13.54 -7.24
N PRO A 8 39.28 14.05 -8.14
CA PRO A 8 38.83 14.68 -9.38
C PRO A 8 38.18 13.69 -10.36
N THR A 9 38.54 12.41 -10.29
CA THR A 9 37.92 11.36 -11.11
C THR A 9 36.54 10.99 -10.59
N ILE A 10 36.37 10.84 -9.27
CA ILE A 10 35.08 10.48 -8.66
C ILE A 10 34.05 11.59 -8.87
N ARG A 11 34.44 12.87 -8.75
CA ARG A 11 33.51 13.99 -8.96
C ARG A 11 32.90 13.99 -10.37
N LYS A 12 33.63 13.52 -11.39
CA LYS A 12 33.13 13.36 -12.76
C LYS A 12 32.14 12.21 -12.93
N LEU A 13 32.03 11.32 -11.94
CA LEU A 13 31.09 10.20 -11.91
C LEU A 13 29.84 10.50 -11.09
N LEU A 14 29.76 11.66 -10.43
CA LEU A 14 28.56 12.08 -9.73
C LEU A 14 27.73 12.97 -10.65
N PRO A 15 26.42 12.76 -10.75
CA PRO A 15 25.58 13.59 -11.62
C PRO A 15 25.44 15.02 -11.09
N TRP A 16 25.72 15.26 -9.81
CA TRP A 16 25.61 16.56 -9.15
C TRP A 16 26.97 17.25 -9.02
N GLY A 17 26.98 18.58 -9.16
CA GLY A 17 28.18 19.39 -8.96
C GLY A 17 28.54 19.63 -7.48
N TRP A 18 27.58 19.43 -6.57
CA TRP A 18 27.73 19.74 -5.16
C TRP A 18 28.39 18.61 -4.36
N THR A 19 28.92 18.98 -3.19
CA THR A 19 29.52 18.04 -2.23
C THR A 19 29.05 18.35 -0.81
N ILE A 20 29.12 17.35 0.06
CA ILE A 20 28.89 17.50 1.49
C ILE A 20 30.13 16.94 2.16
N ALA A 21 31.17 17.75 2.35
CA ALA A 21 32.43 17.30 2.91
C ALA A 21 32.93 18.29 3.97
N PRO A 22 33.70 17.86 4.96
CA PRO A 22 34.32 18.80 5.89
C PRO A 22 35.35 19.67 5.17
N LEU A 23 35.44 20.95 5.54
CA LEU A 23 36.44 21.90 5.04
C LEU A 23 37.87 21.50 5.44
N GLU A 24 38.02 20.95 6.64
CA GLU A 24 39.28 20.45 7.17
C GLU A 24 39.18 18.94 7.40
N SER A 25 40.06 18.17 6.75
CA SER A 25 40.07 16.71 6.85
C SER A 25 40.35 16.18 8.27
N ASN A 26 40.99 16.97 9.12
CA ASN A 26 41.56 16.50 10.38
C ASN A 26 40.56 16.54 11.55
N ASN A 27 39.48 17.31 11.43
CA ASN A 27 38.57 17.60 12.56
C ASN A 27 37.23 16.86 12.47
N ALA A 28 36.83 16.34 11.31
CA ALA A 28 35.54 15.68 11.14
C ALA A 28 35.70 14.21 10.76
N THR A 29 35.14 13.32 11.59
CA THR A 29 35.05 11.89 11.27
C THR A 29 33.81 11.66 10.40
N CYS A 30 34.03 11.25 9.15
CA CYS A 30 32.93 10.91 8.24
C CYS A 30 32.35 9.53 8.57
N PRO A 31 31.02 9.37 8.52
CA PRO A 31 30.40 8.07 8.72
C PRO A 31 30.80 7.14 7.58
N THR A 32 31.06 5.89 7.94
CA THR A 32 31.34 4.81 6.99
C THR A 32 30.08 4.44 6.20
N VAL A 33 30.26 3.81 5.04
CA VAL A 33 29.14 3.35 4.19
C VAL A 33 28.15 2.47 4.97
N PRO A 34 28.57 1.47 5.78
CA PRO A 34 27.66 0.66 6.56
C PRO A 34 26.91 1.44 7.64
N GLU A 35 27.51 2.48 8.23
CA GLU A 35 26.84 3.33 9.23
C GLU A 35 25.69 4.15 8.61
N VAL A 36 25.91 4.73 7.43
CA VAL A 36 24.86 5.47 6.69
C VAL A 36 23.72 4.55 6.30
N LEU A 37 24.01 3.44 5.62
CA LEU A 37 22.98 2.48 5.17
C LEU A 37 22.32 1.77 6.36
N GLY A 38 23.08 1.44 7.39
CA GLY A 38 22.59 0.85 8.63
C GLY A 38 21.61 1.78 9.34
N THR A 39 21.91 3.08 9.40
CA THR A 39 21.00 4.08 9.95
C THR A 39 19.69 4.15 9.17
N PHE A 40 19.72 4.08 7.83
CA PHE A 40 18.50 4.00 7.03
C PHE A 40 17.68 2.75 7.36
N ALA A 41 18.32 1.60 7.53
CA ALA A 41 17.63 0.36 7.89
C ALA A 41 17.00 0.44 9.28
N VAL A 42 17.74 0.95 10.28
CA VAL A 42 17.27 1.11 11.66
C VAL A 42 16.09 2.08 11.72
N VAL A 43 16.19 3.26 11.09
CA VAL A 43 15.09 4.22 11.07
C VAL A 43 13.84 3.62 10.44
N ASN A 44 14.00 2.93 9.30
CA ASN A 44 12.88 2.26 8.65
C ASN A 44 12.24 1.19 9.54
N ALA A 45 13.03 0.39 10.25
CA ALA A 45 12.52 -0.60 11.18
C ALA A 45 11.75 0.05 12.34
N VAL A 46 12.31 1.09 12.97
CA VAL A 46 11.68 1.84 14.06
C VAL A 46 10.36 2.46 13.62
N VAL A 47 10.35 3.19 12.49
CA VAL A 47 9.13 3.80 11.95
C VAL A 47 8.09 2.75 11.58
N SER A 48 8.51 1.58 11.09
CA SER A 48 7.59 0.47 10.76
C SER A 48 6.95 -0.14 12.00
N VAL A 49 7.71 -0.34 13.08
CA VAL A 49 7.16 -0.80 14.37
C VAL A 49 6.14 0.20 14.90
N PHE A 50 6.47 1.48 14.89
CA PHE A 50 5.53 2.52 15.30
C PHE A 50 4.32 2.62 14.37
N ALA A 51 4.47 2.34 13.07
CA ALA A 51 3.34 2.27 12.14
C ALA A 51 2.34 1.17 12.52
N LEU A 52 2.82 0.02 13.00
CA LEU A 52 1.95 -1.05 13.48
C LEU A 52 1.19 -0.67 14.76
N ILE A 53 1.80 0.14 15.64
CA ILE A 53 1.19 0.59 16.89
C ILE A 53 0.21 1.75 16.61
N PHE A 54 0.72 2.85 16.08
CA PHE A 54 -0.03 4.09 15.88
C PHE A 54 -0.89 4.11 14.63
N GLY A 55 -0.71 3.18 13.70
CA GLY A 55 -1.63 3.00 12.56
C GLY A 55 -2.89 2.21 12.91
N HIS A 56 -2.97 1.61 14.10
CA HIS A 56 -4.14 0.82 14.49
C HIS A 56 -5.27 1.74 14.98
N ARG A 57 -6.43 1.70 14.33
CA ARG A 57 -7.58 2.57 14.64
C ARG A 57 -8.00 2.60 16.12
N LYS A 58 -8.00 1.44 16.82
CA LYS A 58 -8.31 1.40 18.27
C LYS A 58 -7.31 2.16 19.14
N VAL A 59 -6.02 2.15 18.79
CA VAL A 59 -4.99 2.90 19.52
C VAL A 59 -5.22 4.39 19.32
N ILE A 60 -5.52 4.80 18.09
CA ILE A 60 -5.84 6.19 17.77
C ILE A 60 -7.11 6.64 18.49
N LYS A 61 -8.17 5.83 18.47
CA LYS A 61 -9.42 6.11 19.17
C LYS A 61 -9.22 6.23 20.69
N PHE A 62 -8.30 5.45 21.25
CA PHE A 62 -7.90 5.57 22.64
C PHE A 62 -7.15 6.88 22.93
N ILE A 63 -6.12 7.21 22.14
CA ILE A 63 -5.30 8.42 22.30
C ILE A 63 -6.13 9.70 22.09
N THR A 64 -7.10 9.66 21.17
CA THR A 64 -7.95 10.81 20.81
C THR A 64 -9.23 10.89 21.64
N CYS A 65 -9.33 10.13 22.74
CA CYS A 65 -10.52 10.12 23.61
C CYS A 65 -11.83 9.90 22.84
N LYS A 66 -11.81 9.00 21.86
CA LYS A 66 -12.93 8.63 20.98
C LYS A 66 -13.38 9.67 19.95
N HIS A 67 -12.65 10.78 19.77
CA HIS A 67 -13.01 11.79 18.76
C HIS A 67 -12.69 11.33 17.33
N TRP A 68 -11.67 10.48 17.15
CA TRP A 68 -11.14 10.05 15.85
C TRP A 68 -11.11 8.53 15.70
N GLY A 69 -10.94 8.05 14.47
CA GLY A 69 -10.82 6.62 14.18
C GLY A 69 -12.16 5.89 14.19
N ASP A 70 -13.18 6.49 13.58
CA ASP A 70 -14.48 5.84 13.41
C ASP A 70 -14.48 4.85 12.24
N LYS A 71 -15.31 3.81 12.37
CA LYS A 71 -15.43 2.79 11.34
C LYS A 71 -15.98 3.41 10.06
N GLY A 72 -15.38 3.08 8.92
CA GLY A 72 -15.87 3.53 7.62
C GLY A 72 -15.58 4.98 7.26
N SER A 73 -14.79 5.71 8.06
CA SER A 73 -14.43 7.08 7.76
C SER A 73 -13.68 7.21 6.43
N LYS A 74 -14.02 8.27 5.68
CA LYS A 74 -13.40 8.61 4.39
C LYS A 74 -12.33 9.70 4.52
N ALA A 75 -12.00 10.14 5.73
CA ALA A 75 -11.05 11.24 5.88
C ALA A 75 -9.63 10.90 5.38
N TRP A 76 -9.32 9.63 5.12
CA TRP A 76 -8.05 9.20 4.49
C TRP A 76 -7.81 9.83 3.11
N VAL A 77 -8.89 10.26 2.43
CA VAL A 77 -8.83 10.98 1.14
C VAL A 77 -8.10 12.32 1.25
N TRP A 78 -8.05 12.92 2.45
CA TRP A 78 -7.37 14.20 2.68
C TRP A 78 -6.17 14.07 3.60
N THR A 79 -6.15 13.08 4.50
CA THR A 79 -5.06 12.99 5.48
C THR A 79 -3.72 12.58 4.89
N TRP A 80 -3.65 12.07 3.64
CA TRP A 80 -2.38 11.76 2.96
C TRP A 80 -1.47 12.98 2.76
N ILE A 81 -2.04 14.18 2.78
CA ILE A 81 -1.29 15.44 2.71
C ILE A 81 -0.34 15.57 3.92
N PHE A 82 -0.73 15.08 5.10
CA PHE A 82 0.11 15.15 6.30
C PHE A 82 1.39 14.31 6.19
N PRO A 83 1.34 12.99 5.91
CA PRO A 83 2.56 12.22 5.72
C PRO A 83 3.38 12.72 4.53
N LEU A 84 2.77 13.15 3.43
CA LEU A 84 3.52 13.75 2.33
C LEU A 84 4.28 15.01 2.78
N GLY A 85 3.56 15.98 3.37
CA GLY A 85 4.11 17.26 3.79
C GLY A 85 5.17 17.12 4.88
N LEU A 86 4.93 16.24 5.87
CA LEU A 86 5.90 15.99 6.94
C LEU A 86 7.16 15.29 6.43
N GLN A 87 7.06 14.35 5.48
CA GLN A 87 8.24 13.73 4.87
C GLN A 87 9.07 14.74 4.07
N LEU A 88 8.41 15.61 3.30
CA LEU A 88 9.10 16.70 2.57
C LEU A 88 9.74 17.70 3.54
N ALA A 89 9.03 18.09 4.61
CA ALA A 89 9.54 18.99 5.64
C ALA A 89 10.75 18.39 6.36
N ALA A 90 10.73 17.10 6.70
CA ALA A 90 11.86 16.40 7.30
C ALA A 90 13.11 16.47 6.40
N ASN A 91 12.94 16.20 5.11
CA ASN A 91 14.02 16.28 4.13
C ASN A 91 14.55 17.72 3.98
N ALA A 92 13.67 18.72 3.99
CA ALA A 92 14.06 20.13 3.92
C ALA A 92 14.84 20.58 5.16
N ILE A 93 14.39 20.17 6.36
CA ILE A 93 15.07 20.47 7.62
C ILE A 93 16.44 19.79 7.66
N ILE A 94 16.54 18.52 7.26
CA ILE A 94 17.83 17.83 7.15
C ILE A 94 18.76 18.58 6.20
N ALA A 95 18.28 18.97 5.01
CA ALA A 95 19.07 19.72 4.06
C ALA A 95 19.53 21.10 4.61
N LEU A 96 18.66 21.79 5.35
CA LEU A 96 18.99 23.05 6.03
C LEU A 96 20.04 22.88 7.12
N ILE A 97 19.95 21.82 7.93
CA ILE A 97 20.93 21.52 8.98
C ILE A 97 22.28 21.22 8.35
N ILE A 98 22.33 20.37 7.32
CA ILE A 98 23.57 20.07 6.60
C ILE A 98 24.19 21.36 6.05
N LYS A 99 23.38 22.20 5.39
CA LYS A 99 23.85 23.47 4.82
C LYS A 99 24.34 24.48 5.85
N LYS A 100 23.78 24.48 7.07
CA LYS A 100 24.16 25.41 8.14
C LYS A 100 25.24 24.86 9.08
N THR A 101 25.71 23.63 8.89
CA THR A 101 26.71 23.04 9.77
C THR A 101 28.06 23.72 9.53
N PRO A 102 28.67 24.38 10.53
CA PRO A 102 29.96 25.03 10.37
C PRO A 102 31.06 23.99 10.07
N GLY A 103 32.04 24.36 9.26
CA GLY A 103 33.13 23.45 8.89
C GLY A 103 32.80 22.47 7.76
N TYR A 104 31.67 22.62 7.06
CA TYR A 104 31.30 21.80 5.91
C TYR A 104 31.20 22.62 4.62
N THR A 105 31.59 22.02 3.49
CA THR A 105 31.24 22.50 2.16
C THR A 105 29.77 22.17 1.88
N SER A 106 29.01 23.16 1.44
CA SER A 106 27.59 23.01 1.13
C SER A 106 27.19 23.94 -0.03
N ASP A 107 27.77 23.66 -1.20
CA ASP A 107 27.57 24.41 -2.44
C ASP A 107 26.23 24.11 -3.14
N PHE A 108 25.38 23.26 -2.55
CA PHE A 108 24.04 22.93 -3.03
C PHE A 108 22.97 23.94 -2.59
N HIS A 109 21.88 24.02 -3.35
CA HIS A 109 20.64 24.62 -2.90
C HIS A 109 19.84 23.65 -2.03
N VAL A 110 19.16 24.15 -1.00
CA VAL A 110 18.41 23.33 -0.02
C VAL A 110 17.41 22.40 -0.71
N TRP A 111 16.73 22.89 -1.75
CA TRP A 111 15.75 22.11 -2.48
C TRP A 111 16.39 20.96 -3.27
N GLU A 112 17.62 21.10 -3.78
CA GLU A 112 18.33 20.03 -4.50
C GLU A 112 18.58 18.84 -3.57
N LEU A 113 19.14 19.12 -2.39
CA LEU A 113 19.40 18.08 -1.40
C LEU A 113 18.10 17.53 -0.80
N MET A 114 17.08 18.36 -0.59
CA MET A 114 15.75 17.91 -0.16
C MET A 114 15.18 16.89 -1.16
N LEU A 115 15.16 17.21 -2.46
CA LEU A 115 14.67 16.32 -3.50
C LEU A 115 15.50 15.04 -3.57
N PHE A 116 16.82 15.15 -3.47
CA PHE A 116 17.71 13.99 -3.40
C PHE A 116 17.37 13.05 -2.24
N LEU A 117 17.09 13.61 -1.05
CA LEU A 117 16.69 12.85 0.14
C LEU A 117 15.29 12.22 0.03
N VAL A 118 14.43 12.66 -0.90
CA VAL A 118 13.14 12.02 -1.19
C VAL A 118 13.33 10.64 -1.84
N ALA A 119 14.44 10.43 -2.55
CA ALA A 119 14.78 9.14 -3.16
C ALA A 119 15.26 8.07 -2.16
N ARG A 120 15.21 8.35 -0.84
CA ARG A 120 15.58 7.37 0.20
C ARG A 120 14.55 6.25 0.30
N PRO A 121 14.98 4.99 0.51
CA PRO A 121 14.06 3.88 0.65
C PRO A 121 13.22 4.02 1.94
N ARG A 122 11.90 3.80 1.82
CA ARG A 122 10.94 3.78 2.93
C ARG A 122 10.22 2.44 3.04
N LEU A 123 10.21 1.85 4.24
CA LEU A 123 9.63 0.52 4.50
C LEU A 123 8.22 0.56 5.12
N SER A 124 7.85 1.65 5.78
CA SER A 124 6.62 1.72 6.60
C SER A 124 5.34 1.46 5.80
N TRP A 125 5.25 1.95 4.56
CA TRP A 125 4.09 1.72 3.70
C TRP A 125 3.94 0.25 3.31
N ILE A 126 5.04 -0.51 3.16
CA ILE A 126 5.01 -1.96 2.86
C ILE A 126 4.34 -2.71 4.01
N VAL A 127 4.83 -2.45 5.23
CA VAL A 127 4.32 -3.07 6.45
C VAL A 127 2.84 -2.72 6.65
N LEU A 128 2.47 -1.46 6.47
CA LEU A 128 1.07 -1.02 6.54
C LEU A 128 0.20 -1.63 5.45
N THR A 129 0.73 -1.85 4.26
CA THR A 129 -0.02 -2.51 3.17
C THR A 129 -0.33 -3.96 3.53
N PHE A 130 0.67 -4.67 4.08
CA PHE A 130 0.48 -6.04 4.54
C PHE A 130 -0.61 -6.14 5.61
N VAL A 131 -0.55 -5.32 6.67
CA VAL A 131 -1.57 -5.36 7.73
C VAL A 131 -2.91 -4.70 7.35
N GLY A 132 -2.90 -3.73 6.44
CA GLY A 132 -4.09 -3.03 5.94
C GLY A 132 -4.95 -3.88 5.03
N THR A 133 -4.34 -4.85 4.34
CA THR A 133 -5.05 -5.81 3.47
C THR A 133 -5.55 -7.04 4.24
N MET A 134 -5.05 -7.30 5.44
CA MET A 134 -5.55 -8.37 6.30
C MET A 134 -6.99 -8.13 6.75
N LYS A 135 -7.86 -9.12 6.51
CA LYS A 135 -9.21 -9.13 7.08
C LYS A 135 -9.17 -9.76 8.46
N PHE A 136 -9.36 -8.95 9.49
CA PHE A 136 -9.53 -9.46 10.85
C PHE A 136 -10.99 -9.86 11.04
N ARG A 137 -11.24 -11.17 11.04
CA ARG A 137 -12.55 -11.71 11.39
C ARG A 137 -12.86 -11.37 12.85
N SER A 138 -13.94 -10.65 13.10
CA SER A 138 -14.32 -10.25 14.46
C SER A 138 -14.60 -11.50 15.32
N LYS A 139 -14.50 -11.38 16.65
CA LYS A 139 -14.87 -12.49 17.55
C LYS A 139 -16.33 -12.90 17.35
N GLU A 140 -17.22 -11.93 17.13
CA GLU A 140 -18.63 -12.17 16.81
C GLU A 140 -18.78 -12.93 15.50
N GLN A 141 -18.00 -12.61 14.47
CA GLN A 141 -18.02 -13.37 13.20
C GLN A 141 -17.48 -14.79 13.35
N ARG A 142 -16.50 -15.00 14.23
CA ARG A 142 -16.02 -16.35 14.56
C ARG A 142 -17.12 -17.13 15.28
N GLN A 143 -17.74 -16.52 16.28
CA GLN A 143 -18.86 -17.13 17.02
C GLN A 143 -20.06 -17.40 16.11
N ALA A 144 -20.49 -16.45 15.29
CA ALA A 144 -21.58 -16.63 14.35
C ALA A 144 -21.27 -17.75 13.33
N ALA A 145 -20.02 -17.86 12.90
CA ALA A 145 -19.59 -18.96 12.04
C ALA A 145 -19.61 -20.32 12.75
N GLU A 146 -19.16 -20.36 14.01
CA GLU A 146 -19.23 -21.54 14.87
C GLU A 146 -20.70 -21.95 15.13
N TYR A 147 -21.58 -21.00 15.49
CA TYR A 147 -23.01 -21.26 15.65
C TYR A 147 -23.66 -21.79 14.36
N ARG A 148 -23.29 -21.26 13.18
CA ARG A 148 -23.77 -21.78 11.89
C ARG A 148 -23.28 -23.21 11.62
N LEU A 149 -22.05 -23.54 12.00
CA LEU A 149 -21.51 -24.90 11.88
C LEU A 149 -22.24 -25.88 12.81
N VAL A 150 -22.49 -25.49 14.06
CA VAL A 150 -23.21 -26.35 15.03
C VAL A 150 -24.68 -26.54 14.60
N GLY A 151 -25.38 -25.48 14.21
CA GLY A 151 -26.78 -25.56 13.79
C GLY A 151 -27.03 -26.44 12.57
N ASN A 152 -26.09 -26.48 11.62
CA ASN A 152 -26.17 -27.40 10.48
C ASN A 152 -25.88 -28.85 10.85
N THR A 153 -25.02 -29.09 11.84
CA THR A 153 -24.71 -30.45 12.31
C THR A 153 -25.94 -31.12 12.95
N SER A 154 -26.74 -30.35 13.70
CA SER A 154 -28.00 -30.85 14.29
C SER A 154 -29.05 -31.21 13.24
N LYS A 155 -29.09 -30.52 12.09
CA LYS A 155 -30.03 -30.84 11.00
C LYS A 155 -29.64 -32.10 10.21
N VAL A 156 -28.36 -32.45 10.15
CA VAL A 156 -27.89 -33.65 9.46
C VAL A 156 -28.19 -34.93 10.26
N SER A 157 -28.20 -34.85 11.59
CA SER A 157 -28.48 -36.02 12.45
C SER A 157 -29.94 -36.50 12.39
N GLN A 158 -30.89 -35.66 11.95
CA GLN A 158 -32.30 -36.07 11.79
C GLN A 158 -32.63 -36.76 10.45
N ARG A 159 -31.68 -36.90 9.50
CA ARG A 159 -31.94 -37.51 8.18
C ARG A 159 -31.53 -38.99 8.04
N THR A 160 -31.15 -39.64 9.13
CA THR A 160 -30.88 -41.10 9.15
C THR A 160 -31.95 -41.83 9.97
N GLY A 161 -33.22 -41.61 9.64
CA GLY A 161 -34.24 -42.61 9.94
C GLY A 161 -34.07 -43.78 8.96
N PRO A 162 -34.18 -45.05 9.39
CA PRO A 162 -34.07 -46.19 8.51
C PRO A 162 -35.13 -46.09 7.41
N THR A 163 -34.69 -45.93 6.16
CA THR A 163 -35.56 -46.11 5.00
C THR A 163 -36.09 -47.54 5.01
N PRO A 164 -37.42 -47.76 5.03
CA PRO A 164 -37.96 -49.10 4.95
C PRO A 164 -37.54 -49.71 3.61
N TYR A 165 -36.86 -50.85 3.69
CA TYR A 165 -36.53 -51.69 2.55
C TYR A 165 -37.84 -52.10 1.86
N ASN A 166 -38.02 -51.68 0.61
CA ASN A 166 -39.17 -52.05 -0.20
C ASN A 166 -38.72 -53.11 -1.23
N PRO A 167 -39.03 -54.40 -1.02
CA PRO A 167 -38.73 -55.45 -1.99
C PRO A 167 -39.92 -55.60 -2.92
N SER A 168 -39.89 -54.99 -4.10
CA SER A 168 -40.70 -55.46 -5.24
C SER A 168 -40.38 -54.71 -6.52
N GLY A 169 -40.28 -55.48 -7.61
CA GLY A 169 -40.55 -54.95 -8.94
C GLY A 169 -39.34 -54.80 -9.83
N SER A 170 -38.79 -55.93 -10.27
CA SER A 170 -38.12 -56.07 -11.56
C SER A 170 -39.06 -55.64 -12.69
N THR A 171 -38.67 -54.62 -13.46
CA THR A 171 -39.09 -54.47 -14.86
C THR A 171 -37.99 -53.80 -15.69
N LEU A 172 -37.51 -54.57 -16.66
CA LEU A 172 -36.70 -54.13 -17.80
C LEU A 172 -37.44 -53.05 -18.59
N ALA A 173 -36.76 -51.92 -18.85
CA ALA A 173 -37.09 -51.03 -19.96
C ALA A 173 -35.85 -50.23 -20.40
N VAL A 174 -35.22 -50.76 -21.45
CA VAL A 174 -34.53 -50.00 -22.53
C VAL A 174 -35.65 -49.31 -23.37
N PRO A 175 -35.48 -48.21 -24.15
CA PRO A 175 -34.26 -47.60 -24.71
C PRO A 175 -34.20 -46.04 -24.69
N SER A 176 -33.11 -45.54 -25.26
CA SER A 176 -33.06 -44.59 -26.39
C SER A 176 -32.32 -43.28 -26.16
N SER A 177 -31.25 -43.16 -26.94
CA SER A 177 -30.54 -41.96 -27.31
C SER A 177 -31.44 -40.98 -28.05
N THR A 178 -31.41 -39.71 -27.66
CA THR A 178 -31.71 -38.60 -28.57
C THR A 178 -30.78 -37.42 -28.24
N TYR A 179 -29.90 -37.10 -29.19
CA TYR A 179 -29.18 -35.84 -29.26
C TYR A 179 -30.19 -34.71 -29.46
N GLY A 180 -30.18 -33.73 -28.55
CA GLY A 180 -31.01 -32.52 -28.62
C GLY A 180 -30.13 -31.28 -28.63
N THR A 181 -30.19 -30.59 -29.75
CA THR A 181 -29.48 -29.39 -30.17
C THR A 181 -29.70 -28.19 -29.23
N ALA A 182 -28.67 -27.36 -29.10
CA ALA A 182 -28.73 -26.08 -28.41
C ALA A 182 -29.63 -25.08 -29.16
N ASP A 183 -30.50 -24.38 -28.41
CA ASP A 183 -31.19 -23.18 -28.86
C ASP A 183 -30.87 -22.03 -27.89
N PRO A 184 -30.29 -20.91 -28.36
CA PRO A 184 -29.92 -19.78 -27.50
C PRO A 184 -30.91 -18.63 -27.71
N ASN A 185 -31.95 -18.51 -26.89
CA ASN A 185 -32.71 -17.25 -26.77
C ASN A 185 -33.63 -17.29 -25.55
N TYR A 186 -33.17 -16.76 -24.42
CA TYR A 186 -34.05 -16.27 -23.36
C TYR A 186 -33.70 -14.82 -23.06
N ALA A 187 -34.50 -13.94 -23.65
CA ALA A 187 -34.58 -12.54 -23.30
C ALA A 187 -35.27 -12.41 -21.93
N TYR A 188 -34.61 -11.76 -20.98
CA TYR A 188 -35.23 -11.38 -19.70
C TYR A 188 -36.13 -10.17 -19.90
N GLN A 189 -37.43 -10.39 -19.77
CA GLN A 189 -38.47 -9.36 -19.73
C GLN A 189 -38.65 -8.95 -18.25
N TYR A 190 -38.34 -7.70 -17.91
CA TYR A 190 -38.64 -7.12 -16.59
C TYR A 190 -40.11 -6.65 -16.56
N PRO A 191 -40.89 -6.91 -15.49
CA PRO A 191 -42.19 -6.29 -15.32
C PRO A 191 -42.05 -4.88 -14.74
N TYR A 192 -42.70 -3.94 -15.43
CA TYR A 192 -43.00 -2.58 -14.99
C TYR A 192 -44.25 -2.64 -14.10
N ASN A 193 -44.18 -2.11 -12.88
CA ASN A 193 -45.35 -1.97 -12.01
C ASN A 193 -45.83 -0.51 -12.04
N ASP A 194 -47.07 -0.33 -12.52
CA ASP A 194 -47.85 0.90 -12.36
C ASP A 194 -48.39 1.05 -10.91
N PRO A 195 -48.69 2.28 -10.45
CA PRO A 195 -49.42 2.53 -9.22
C PRO A 195 -50.86 3.00 -9.50
N GLU A 196 -51.86 2.21 -9.14
CA GLU A 196 -53.25 2.65 -8.91
C GLU A 196 -53.88 1.72 -7.85
N SER A 197 -54.19 2.21 -6.64
CA SER A 197 -55.42 2.90 -6.20
C SER A 197 -56.51 1.95 -5.67
N THR A 198 -57.34 2.48 -4.75
CA THR A 198 -58.53 1.93 -4.06
C THR A 198 -58.26 1.02 -2.84
N ALA A 199 -58.59 1.38 -1.59
CA ALA A 199 -59.85 1.78 -0.93
C ALA A 199 -60.58 0.61 -0.24
N TYR A 200 -60.75 0.75 1.08
CA TYR A 200 -61.72 0.15 2.01
C TYR A 200 -62.10 -1.34 1.92
N THR A 201 -61.91 -2.07 3.05
CA THR A 201 -63.06 -2.65 3.78
C THR A 201 -62.72 -3.01 5.23
N SER A 202 -63.66 -2.71 6.13
CA SER A 202 -63.72 -3.16 7.52
C SER A 202 -64.38 -4.55 7.59
N GLY A 203 -63.93 -5.40 8.50
CA GLY A 203 -64.62 -6.65 8.84
C GLY A 203 -64.07 -7.30 10.10
N TYR A 204 -64.76 -7.10 11.23
CA TYR A 204 -64.60 -7.85 12.47
C TYR A 204 -64.90 -9.34 12.26
N SER A 205 -64.08 -10.23 12.81
CA SER A 205 -64.55 -11.56 13.27
C SER A 205 -63.60 -12.10 14.34
N SER A 206 -64.14 -12.18 15.55
CA SER A 206 -63.58 -12.87 16.69
C SER A 206 -63.80 -14.38 16.55
N ASN A 207 -62.73 -15.17 16.63
CA ASN A 207 -62.83 -16.53 17.12
C ASN A 207 -61.58 -16.94 17.88
N ALA A 208 -61.85 -17.38 19.11
CA ALA A 208 -60.90 -17.84 20.10
C ALA A 208 -60.50 -19.30 19.86
N ASN A 209 -59.38 -19.67 20.48
CA ASN A 209 -58.88 -21.02 20.73
C ASN A 209 -58.14 -21.70 19.59
N SER A 210 -56.91 -21.26 19.40
CA SER A 210 -55.79 -22.11 19.04
C SER A 210 -54.57 -21.60 19.80
N GLN A 211 -54.03 -22.37 20.75
CA GLN A 211 -52.64 -22.19 21.19
C GLN A 211 -51.72 -22.58 20.02
N GLN A 212 -51.70 -21.74 18.98
CA GLN A 212 -50.59 -21.67 18.08
C GLN A 212 -49.46 -21.03 18.89
N ASN A 213 -48.40 -21.79 19.15
CA ASN A 213 -47.11 -21.21 19.52
C ASN A 213 -46.81 -20.12 18.49
N LEU A 214 -47.05 -18.87 18.86
CA LEU A 214 -46.78 -17.69 18.06
C LEU A 214 -45.25 -17.62 17.96
N VAL A 215 -44.71 -18.36 16.99
CA VAL A 215 -43.36 -18.13 16.49
C VAL A 215 -43.47 -16.76 15.85
N GLU A 216 -43.11 -15.71 16.61
CA GLU A 216 -42.97 -14.37 16.05
C GLU A 216 -42.18 -14.51 14.75
N PRO A 217 -42.72 -14.03 13.61
CA PRO A 217 -41.96 -14.03 12.38
C PRO A 217 -40.71 -13.21 12.66
N ILE A 218 -39.57 -13.89 12.73
CA ILE A 218 -38.26 -13.25 12.85
C ILE A 218 -38.19 -12.34 11.63
N HIS A 219 -38.46 -11.06 11.85
CA HIS A 219 -38.32 -10.03 10.85
C HIS A 219 -36.82 -9.96 10.57
N PHE A 220 -36.42 -10.68 9.53
CA PHE A 220 -35.09 -10.61 8.96
C PHE A 220 -35.01 -9.25 8.27
N THR A 221 -34.76 -8.20 9.07
CA THR A 221 -34.40 -6.88 8.58
C THR A 221 -33.27 -7.10 7.60
N SER A 222 -33.51 -6.77 6.33
CA SER A 222 -32.56 -6.92 5.22
C SER A 222 -31.15 -6.60 5.70
N ASP A 223 -30.36 -7.66 5.89
CA ASP A 223 -29.02 -7.63 6.46
C ASP A 223 -28.20 -6.56 5.74
N GLU A 224 -27.97 -5.41 6.38
CA GLU A 224 -26.92 -4.53 5.92
C GLU A 224 -25.64 -5.37 5.91
N PRO A 225 -24.93 -5.43 4.77
CA PRO A 225 -23.79 -6.33 4.63
C PRO A 225 -22.78 -5.99 5.72
N GLU A 226 -22.59 -6.94 6.63
CA GLU A 226 -21.75 -6.79 7.81
C GLU A 226 -20.37 -6.28 7.40
N GLN A 227 -20.08 -5.01 7.71
CA GLN A 227 -18.89 -4.34 7.25
C GLN A 227 -17.66 -4.95 7.94
N VAL A 228 -16.83 -5.66 7.19
CA VAL A 228 -15.58 -6.26 7.70
C VAL A 228 -14.69 -5.16 8.28
N ASP A 229 -14.35 -5.30 9.55
CA ASP A 229 -13.52 -4.32 10.24
C ASP A 229 -12.05 -4.43 9.80
N GLN A 230 -11.52 -3.37 9.20
CA GLN A 230 -10.12 -3.24 8.80
C GLN A 230 -9.45 -2.10 9.60
N PRO A 231 -8.79 -2.41 10.73
CA PRO A 231 -8.30 -1.39 11.67
C PRO A 231 -7.14 -0.54 11.15
N TYR A 232 -6.46 -0.96 10.07
CA TYR A 232 -5.32 -0.25 9.49
C TYR A 232 -5.63 0.41 8.13
N HIS A 233 -6.84 0.19 7.59
CA HIS A 233 -7.15 0.54 6.20
C HIS A 233 -6.90 2.02 5.89
N SER A 234 -7.36 2.92 6.76
CA SER A 234 -7.20 4.36 6.54
C SER A 234 -5.74 4.82 6.58
N THR A 235 -4.96 4.39 7.57
CA THR A 235 -3.53 4.70 7.67
C THR A 235 -2.79 4.17 6.46
N PHE A 236 -3.09 2.93 6.06
CA PHE A 236 -2.53 2.33 4.86
C PHE A 236 -2.82 3.17 3.61
N MET A 237 -4.09 3.50 3.34
CA MET A 237 -4.47 4.27 2.16
C MET A 237 -3.80 5.65 2.13
N SER A 238 -3.80 6.34 3.27
CA SER A 238 -3.17 7.65 3.42
C SER A 238 -1.66 7.61 3.13
N GLN A 239 -0.95 6.63 3.70
CA GLN A 239 0.49 6.44 3.47
C GLN A 239 0.80 5.99 2.04
N LEU A 240 -0.03 5.13 1.45
CA LEU A 240 0.13 4.67 0.08
C LEU A 240 0.04 5.83 -0.90
N ILE A 241 -0.95 6.71 -0.75
CA ILE A 241 -1.10 7.89 -1.62
C ILE A 241 0.09 8.83 -1.45
N ALA A 242 0.48 9.13 -0.21
CA ALA A 242 1.64 9.98 0.04
C ALA A 242 2.93 9.41 -0.58
N GLU A 243 3.11 8.09 -0.49
CA GLU A 243 4.25 7.40 -1.10
C GLU A 243 4.23 7.52 -2.63
N LEU A 244 3.08 7.37 -3.30
CA LEU A 244 2.97 7.54 -4.75
C LEU A 244 3.45 8.94 -5.20
N PHE A 245 3.09 10.00 -4.48
CA PHE A 245 3.56 11.36 -4.77
C PHE A 245 5.07 11.51 -4.52
N LEU A 246 5.59 10.96 -3.43
CA LEU A 246 7.01 11.01 -3.14
C LEU A 246 7.82 10.21 -4.18
N GLN A 247 7.28 9.11 -4.71
CA GLN A 247 7.90 8.35 -5.77
C GLN A 247 7.93 9.12 -7.09
N PHE A 248 6.88 9.88 -7.40
CA PHE A 248 6.86 10.79 -8.54
C PHE A 248 7.96 11.86 -8.42
N VAL A 249 8.16 12.42 -7.22
CA VAL A 249 9.27 13.36 -6.96
C VAL A 249 10.63 12.67 -7.09
N ALA A 250 10.78 11.44 -6.57
CA ALA A 250 12.01 10.67 -6.68
C ALA A 250 12.36 10.29 -8.14
N LEU A 251 11.37 10.11 -9.02
CA LEU A 251 11.61 9.85 -10.45
C LEU A 251 12.45 10.96 -11.11
N TYR A 252 12.31 12.21 -10.68
CA TYR A 252 13.14 13.30 -11.19
C TYR A 252 14.63 13.06 -10.91
N ILE A 253 14.98 12.72 -9.67
CA ILE A 253 16.37 12.46 -9.23
C ILE A 253 16.95 11.22 -9.93
N MET A 254 16.16 10.16 -10.01
CA MET A 254 16.57 8.92 -10.68
C MET A 254 16.71 9.13 -12.20
N GLY A 255 15.78 9.85 -12.82
CA GLY A 255 15.83 10.22 -14.23
C GLY A 255 17.03 11.09 -14.57
N TYR A 256 17.33 12.09 -13.74
CA TYR A 256 18.52 12.92 -13.89
C TYR A 256 19.82 12.10 -13.81
N THR A 257 19.92 11.20 -12.83
CA THR A 257 21.08 10.31 -12.70
C THR A 257 21.21 9.36 -13.89
N ALA A 258 20.09 8.79 -14.35
CA ALA A 258 20.09 7.90 -15.51
C ALA A 258 20.46 8.63 -16.80
N HIS A 259 19.93 9.84 -17.00
CA HIS A 259 20.29 10.69 -18.15
C HIS A 259 21.77 11.04 -18.14
N PHE A 260 22.32 11.42 -16.98
CA PHE A 260 23.75 11.68 -16.82
C PHE A 260 24.60 10.48 -17.25
N ALA A 261 24.28 9.28 -16.75
CA ALA A 261 25.00 8.06 -17.10
C ALA A 261 24.87 7.72 -18.60
N ALA A 262 23.69 7.91 -19.18
CA ALA A 262 23.45 7.68 -20.60
C ALA A 262 24.28 8.64 -21.49
N GLY A 263 24.32 9.93 -21.13
CA GLY A 263 25.08 10.96 -21.83
C GLY A 263 26.59 10.70 -21.85
N HIS A 264 27.11 10.05 -20.81
CA HIS A 264 28.53 9.66 -20.72
C HIS A 264 28.81 8.25 -21.29
N GLY A 265 27.81 7.57 -21.84
CA GLY A 265 27.97 6.22 -22.39
C GLY A 265 28.14 5.11 -21.34
N TYR A 266 27.86 5.39 -20.06
CA TYR A 266 28.06 4.44 -18.94
C TYR A 266 27.12 3.24 -18.93
N TYR A 267 26.15 3.16 -19.84
CA TYR A 267 25.33 1.95 -20.06
C TYR A 267 25.76 1.14 -21.28
N LYS A 268 26.66 1.66 -22.13
CA LYS A 268 27.11 0.94 -23.33
C LYS A 268 28.22 -0.03 -22.95
N LEU A 269 28.03 -1.32 -23.23
CA LEU A 269 29.07 -2.33 -23.03
C LEU A 269 30.30 -1.95 -23.87
N GLY A 270 31.41 -1.63 -23.21
CA GLY A 270 32.59 -1.04 -23.84
C GLY A 270 33.67 -0.71 -22.81
N LYS A 271 34.78 -0.13 -23.28
CA LYS A 271 35.93 0.20 -22.42
C LYS A 271 35.53 1.13 -21.27
N GLU A 272 34.67 2.09 -21.55
CA GLU A 272 34.13 3.06 -20.60
C GLU A 272 33.34 2.34 -19.50
N TYR A 273 32.44 1.41 -19.86
CA TYR A 273 31.65 0.63 -18.89
C TYR A 273 32.54 -0.19 -17.95
N TYR A 274 33.52 -0.93 -18.49
CA TYR A 274 34.40 -1.77 -17.67
C TYR A 274 35.40 -0.98 -16.84
N SER A 275 35.64 0.29 -17.18
CA SER A 275 36.50 1.18 -16.39
C SER A 275 35.80 1.79 -15.17
N LEU A 276 34.46 1.73 -15.11
CA LEU A 276 33.70 2.29 -14.00
C LEU A 276 33.89 1.47 -12.72
N PRO A 277 33.99 2.12 -11.55
CA PRO A 277 33.97 1.42 -10.29
C PRO A 277 32.60 0.76 -10.06
N GLN A 278 32.59 -0.40 -9.40
CA GLN A 278 31.37 -1.15 -9.09
C GLN A 278 30.28 -0.30 -8.40
N ALA A 279 30.69 0.66 -7.56
CA ALA A 279 29.76 1.57 -6.89
C ALA A 279 28.99 2.47 -7.88
N ALA A 280 29.64 2.93 -8.94
CA ALA A 280 28.99 3.69 -10.01
C ALA A 280 28.00 2.81 -10.78
N HIS A 281 28.37 1.55 -11.09
CA HIS A 281 27.43 0.60 -11.69
C HIS A 281 26.19 0.42 -10.83
N MET A 282 26.34 0.25 -9.51
CA MET A 282 25.21 0.13 -8.59
C MET A 282 24.33 1.40 -8.60
N MET A 283 24.94 2.59 -8.52
CA MET A 283 24.18 3.84 -8.53
C MET A 283 23.37 4.01 -9.82
N TYR A 284 24.01 3.86 -10.97
CA TYR A 284 23.36 4.02 -12.28
C TYR A 284 22.35 2.90 -12.56
N ALA A 285 22.67 1.65 -12.26
CA ALA A 285 21.74 0.54 -12.42
C ALA A 285 20.51 0.70 -11.50
N GLY A 286 20.69 1.15 -10.26
CA GLY A 286 19.60 1.48 -9.35
C GLY A 286 18.71 2.59 -9.89
N ALA A 287 19.30 3.68 -10.41
CA ALA A 287 18.55 4.77 -11.03
C ALA A 287 17.77 4.33 -12.27
N LEU A 288 18.39 3.56 -13.18
CA LEU A 288 17.74 3.04 -14.37
C LEU A 288 16.63 2.03 -14.02
N TYR A 289 16.90 1.13 -13.07
CA TYR A 289 15.91 0.17 -12.58
C TYR A 289 14.71 0.90 -11.96
N TYR A 290 14.96 1.95 -11.17
CA TYR A 290 13.90 2.78 -10.61
C TYR A 290 13.09 3.48 -11.71
N LEU A 291 13.76 4.01 -12.75
CA LEU A 291 13.06 4.70 -13.85
C LEU A 291 12.15 3.74 -14.62
N VAL A 292 12.66 2.57 -15.01
CA VAL A 292 11.89 1.57 -15.76
C VAL A 292 10.77 0.98 -14.90
N GLY A 293 11.12 0.47 -13.71
CA GLY A 293 10.17 -0.14 -12.77
C GLY A 293 9.14 0.87 -12.28
N GLY A 294 9.58 2.05 -11.85
CA GLY A 294 8.72 3.12 -11.36
C GLY A 294 7.81 3.71 -12.43
N SER A 295 8.28 3.91 -13.67
CA SER A 295 7.41 4.39 -14.75
C SER A 295 6.34 3.36 -15.10
N LEU A 296 6.72 2.08 -15.22
CA LEU A 296 5.75 0.99 -15.41
C LEU A 296 4.73 0.94 -14.26
N SER A 297 5.21 1.16 -13.03
CA SER A 297 4.38 1.19 -11.83
C SER A 297 3.32 2.28 -11.90
N LEU A 298 3.73 3.51 -12.19
CA LEU A 298 2.82 4.65 -12.32
C LEU A 298 1.87 4.49 -13.50
N SER A 299 2.32 3.93 -14.62
CA SER A 299 1.45 3.63 -15.76
C SER A 299 0.36 2.62 -15.40
N ILE A 300 0.68 1.54 -14.68
CA ILE A 300 -0.31 0.54 -14.24
C ILE A 300 -1.32 1.14 -13.26
N VAL A 301 -0.85 1.93 -12.29
CA VAL A 301 -1.73 2.67 -11.36
C VAL A 301 -2.65 3.62 -12.14
N PHE A 302 -2.10 4.41 -13.05
CA PHE A 302 -2.85 5.34 -13.88
C PHE A 302 -3.90 4.64 -14.74
N LEU A 303 -3.54 3.55 -15.42
CA LEU A 303 -4.48 2.76 -16.22
C LEU A 303 -5.58 2.13 -15.35
N SER A 304 -5.25 1.68 -14.14
CA SER A 304 -6.22 1.15 -13.18
C SER A 304 -7.21 2.23 -12.75
N LEU A 305 -6.71 3.42 -12.40
CA LEU A 305 -7.54 4.58 -12.05
C LEU A 305 -8.41 5.03 -13.24
N MET A 306 -7.86 5.07 -14.45
CA MET A 306 -8.59 5.42 -15.67
C MET A 306 -9.67 4.38 -16.01
N ALA A 307 -9.42 3.09 -15.79
CA ALA A 307 -10.41 2.04 -15.98
C ALA A 307 -11.55 2.17 -14.95
N VAL A 308 -11.24 2.47 -13.69
CA VAL A 308 -12.21 2.77 -12.63
C VAL A 308 -13.02 4.03 -12.99
N TRP A 309 -12.37 5.09 -13.45
CA TRP A 309 -13.01 6.34 -13.86
C TRP A 309 -13.96 6.14 -15.05
N ARG A 310 -13.49 5.48 -16.12
CA ARG A 310 -14.27 5.23 -17.35
C ARG A 310 -15.51 4.38 -17.11
N ARG A 311 -15.46 3.44 -16.17
CA ARG A 311 -16.61 2.58 -15.84
C ARG A 311 -17.73 3.34 -15.10
N GLY A 312 -17.50 4.59 -14.69
CA GLY A 312 -18.49 5.40 -14.01
C GLY A 312 -18.68 5.01 -12.54
N LEU A 313 -18.91 6.00 -11.69
CA LEU A 313 -19.09 5.82 -10.25
C LEU A 313 -20.34 4.97 -9.91
N SER A 314 -21.30 4.86 -10.84
CA SER A 314 -22.55 4.12 -10.69
C SER A 314 -22.38 2.60 -10.76
N GLU A 315 -21.53 2.08 -11.67
CA GLU A 315 -21.30 0.64 -11.86
C GLU A 315 -20.30 0.04 -10.86
N LEU A 316 -19.49 0.88 -10.19
CA LEU A 316 -18.55 0.47 -9.13
C LEU A 316 -19.26 -0.17 -7.94
N ARG A 317 -20.53 0.18 -7.68
CA ARG A 317 -21.34 -0.48 -6.66
C ARG A 317 -21.77 -1.90 -7.07
N ALA A 318 -22.00 -2.14 -8.35
CA ALA A 318 -22.34 -3.46 -8.87
C ALA A 318 -21.11 -4.38 -8.99
N THR A 319 -19.97 -3.82 -9.36
CA THR A 319 -18.69 -4.56 -9.50
C THR A 319 -17.96 -4.82 -8.17
N ALA A 320 -18.46 -4.31 -7.03
CA ALA A 320 -18.02 -4.73 -5.70
C ALA A 320 -18.18 -6.26 -5.46
N ARG A 321 -18.95 -6.97 -6.32
CA ARG A 321 -19.03 -8.44 -6.34
C ARG A 321 -17.82 -9.14 -6.99
N TYR A 322 -16.97 -8.44 -7.74
CA TYR A 322 -15.72 -9.00 -8.30
C TYR A 322 -14.50 -8.54 -7.48
N GLY A 323 -14.45 -8.95 -6.20
CA GLY A 323 -13.32 -8.67 -5.31
C GLY A 323 -11.95 -9.05 -5.91
N ALA A 324 -11.91 -10.01 -6.85
CA ALA A 324 -10.70 -10.43 -7.53
C ALA A 324 -9.95 -9.29 -8.26
N GLY A 325 -10.66 -8.36 -8.93
CA GLY A 325 -10.01 -7.28 -9.67
C GLY A 325 -9.33 -6.25 -8.76
N TYR A 326 -9.98 -5.93 -7.63
CA TYR A 326 -9.43 -5.01 -6.63
C TYR A 326 -8.16 -5.57 -5.97
N TYR A 327 -8.18 -6.84 -5.54
CA TYR A 327 -7.01 -7.48 -4.95
C TYR A 327 -5.87 -7.67 -5.96
N SER A 328 -6.18 -7.98 -7.23
CA SER A 328 -5.18 -8.03 -8.28
C SER A 328 -4.51 -6.67 -8.50
N GLY A 329 -5.27 -5.58 -8.49
CA GLY A 329 -4.74 -4.22 -8.60
C GLY A 329 -3.84 -3.86 -7.42
N ILE A 330 -4.26 -4.16 -6.19
CA ILE A 330 -3.43 -3.94 -4.99
C ILE A 330 -2.16 -4.79 -5.03
N ALA A 331 -2.25 -6.07 -5.39
CA ALA A 331 -1.08 -6.94 -5.48
C ALA A 331 -0.09 -6.44 -6.53
N ALA A 332 -0.57 -5.98 -7.68
CA ALA A 332 0.26 -5.34 -8.68
C ALA A 332 0.93 -4.09 -8.11
N CYS A 333 0.18 -3.17 -7.49
CA CYS A 333 0.74 -1.99 -6.82
C CYS A 333 1.82 -2.36 -5.79
N ILE A 334 1.60 -3.39 -4.96
CA ILE A 334 2.58 -3.85 -3.97
C ILE A 334 3.86 -4.31 -4.65
N LEU A 335 3.75 -5.22 -5.62
CA LEU A 335 4.91 -5.75 -6.31
C LEU A 335 5.72 -4.64 -6.98
N LEU A 336 5.02 -3.70 -7.60
CA LEU A 336 5.59 -2.54 -8.26
C LEU A 336 6.32 -1.60 -7.27
N LEU A 337 5.68 -1.23 -6.17
CA LEU A 337 6.31 -0.38 -5.15
C LEU A 337 7.48 -1.08 -4.42
N MET A 338 7.45 -2.41 -4.33
CA MET A 338 8.60 -3.20 -3.84
C MET A 338 9.80 -3.10 -4.80
N THR A 339 9.56 -3.07 -6.13
CA THR A 339 10.65 -2.87 -7.09
C THR A 339 11.30 -1.50 -6.97
N THR A 340 10.51 -0.44 -6.80
CA THR A 340 11.06 0.92 -6.61
C THR A 340 11.77 1.07 -5.27
N TRP A 341 11.29 0.39 -4.23
CA TRP A 341 11.98 0.31 -2.94
C TRP A 341 13.35 -0.37 -3.06
N MET A 342 13.44 -1.52 -3.74
CA MET A 342 14.72 -2.21 -3.99
C MET A 342 15.67 -1.36 -4.84
N ALA A 343 15.15 -0.71 -5.89
CA ALA A 343 15.94 0.17 -6.74
C ALA A 343 16.53 1.36 -5.96
N SER A 344 15.77 1.93 -5.02
CA SER A 344 16.23 2.99 -4.12
C SER A 344 17.39 2.54 -3.24
N TRP A 345 17.33 1.32 -2.69
CA TRP A 345 18.43 0.74 -1.91
C TRP A 345 19.70 0.54 -2.75
N ILE A 346 19.56 -0.02 -3.95
CA ILE A 346 20.69 -0.24 -4.87
C ILE A 346 21.33 1.11 -5.25
N PHE A 347 20.50 2.11 -5.57
CA PHE A 347 20.94 3.46 -5.86
C PHE A 347 21.73 4.08 -4.71
N TRP A 348 21.17 4.08 -3.49
CA TRP A 348 21.83 4.69 -2.32
C TRP A 348 23.09 3.94 -1.90
N ALA A 349 23.10 2.61 -1.98
CA ALA A 349 24.30 1.82 -1.71
C ALA A 349 25.43 2.15 -2.70
N GLY A 350 25.09 2.29 -3.98
CA GLY A 350 26.04 2.75 -5.01
C GLY A 350 26.52 4.17 -4.77
N PHE A 351 25.60 5.11 -4.52
CA PHE A 351 25.90 6.52 -4.28
C PHE A 351 26.83 6.72 -3.08
N VAL A 352 26.48 6.19 -1.90
CA VAL A 352 27.27 6.40 -0.66
C VAL A 352 28.67 5.77 -0.81
N LYS A 353 28.76 4.59 -1.44
CA LYS A 353 30.05 3.92 -1.70
C LYS A 353 30.89 4.67 -2.74
N LEU A 354 30.25 5.24 -3.77
CA LEU A 354 30.94 5.98 -4.83
C LEU A 354 31.42 7.35 -4.34
N ALA A 355 30.55 8.10 -3.66
CA ALA A 355 30.84 9.43 -3.16
C ALA A 355 31.92 9.41 -2.07
N GLY A 356 31.91 8.40 -1.20
CA GLY A 356 32.91 8.26 -0.14
C GLY A 356 33.02 9.55 0.69
N HIS A 357 34.22 10.13 0.75
CA HIS A 357 34.47 11.37 1.49
C HIS A 357 33.78 12.63 0.91
N LEU A 358 33.29 12.58 -0.34
CA LEU A 358 32.53 13.68 -0.94
C LEU A 358 31.09 13.77 -0.38
N TYR A 359 30.64 12.72 0.31
CA TYR A 359 29.36 12.67 1.02
C TYR A 359 29.58 12.23 2.48
N CYS A 360 29.76 13.22 3.32
CA CYS A 360 30.04 13.12 4.75
C CYS A 360 28.91 13.83 5.51
N PRO A 361 27.72 13.21 5.66
CA PRO A 361 26.59 13.89 6.29
C PRO A 361 26.90 14.23 7.76
N PRO A 362 26.78 15.51 8.18
CA PRO A 362 26.97 15.88 9.58
C PRO A 362 25.86 15.30 10.44
N SER A 363 26.26 14.80 11.62
CA SER A 363 25.37 14.26 12.65
C SER A 363 24.26 13.36 12.10
N LEU A 364 24.67 12.22 11.53
CA LEU A 364 23.77 11.21 10.96
C LEU A 364 22.64 10.80 11.93
N TYR A 365 22.93 10.76 13.24
CA TYR A 365 21.97 10.49 14.30
C TYR A 365 20.86 11.55 14.39
N ASN A 366 21.18 12.84 14.29
CA ASN A 366 20.18 13.90 14.30
C ASN A 366 19.22 13.78 13.10
N GLN A 367 19.76 13.42 11.93
CA GLN A 367 18.94 13.20 10.73
C GLN A 367 17.99 12.01 10.90
N ALA A 368 18.45 10.94 11.56
CA ALA A 368 17.62 9.79 11.90
C ALA A 368 16.47 10.18 12.84
N ILE A 369 16.75 10.95 13.90
CA ILE A 369 15.72 11.44 14.83
C ILE A 369 14.69 12.29 14.10
N ILE A 370 15.12 13.27 13.29
CA ILE A 370 14.21 14.13 12.54
C ILE A 370 13.26 13.29 11.69
N TRP A 371 13.80 12.26 11.02
CA TRP A 371 12.99 11.42 10.17
C TRP A 371 11.95 10.62 10.97
N ILE A 372 12.32 10.06 12.12
CA ILE A 372 11.39 9.37 13.03
C ILE A 372 10.32 10.35 13.51
N VAL A 373 10.72 11.49 14.08
CA VAL A 373 9.82 12.49 14.67
C VAL A 373 8.82 13.04 13.66
N PHE A 374 9.20 13.22 12.39
CA PHE A 374 8.28 13.69 11.35
C PHE A 374 7.42 12.56 10.75
N SER A 375 7.89 11.31 10.79
CA SER A 375 7.11 10.17 10.29
C SER A 375 5.96 9.80 11.23
N LEU A 376 6.16 9.89 12.55
CA LEU A 376 5.16 9.47 13.54
C LEU A 376 3.84 10.24 13.46
N PRO A 377 3.83 11.60 13.42
CA PRO A 377 2.59 12.35 13.27
C PRO A 377 1.91 12.07 11.92
N GLY A 378 2.67 11.86 10.84
CA GLY A 378 2.10 11.50 9.55
C GLY A 378 1.37 10.15 9.57
N ILE A 379 1.93 9.16 10.28
CA ILE A 379 1.27 7.86 10.52
C ILE A 379 0.01 8.04 11.37
N PHE A 380 0.12 8.77 12.48
CA PHE A 380 -0.98 9.01 13.39
C PHE A 380 -2.16 9.73 12.69
N MET A 381 -1.87 10.81 11.97
CA MET A 381 -2.86 11.56 11.19
C MET A 381 -3.45 10.72 10.04
N GLY A 382 -2.69 9.78 9.48
CA GLY A 382 -3.20 8.84 8.49
C GLY A 382 -4.31 7.93 9.03
N GLY A 383 -4.26 7.55 10.32
CA GLY A 383 -5.28 6.71 10.94
C GLY A 383 -6.32 7.44 11.79
N ALA A 384 -6.13 8.75 12.02
CA ALA A 384 -7.06 9.67 12.69
C ALA A 384 -8.45 9.77 12.05
N THR A 385 -8.64 9.12 10.91
CA THR A 385 -9.83 9.23 10.09
C THR A 385 -10.91 8.32 10.60
#